data_AF-A0AAW1MD98-F1
#
_entry.id   AF-A0AAW1MD98-F1
#
_cell.length_a   1.000
_cell.length_b   1.000
_cell.length_c   1.000
_cell.angle_alpha   90.00
_cell.angle_beta   90.00
_cell.angle_gamma   90.00
#
_symmetry.space_group_name_H-M   'P 1'
#
loop_
_entity.id
_entity.type
_entity.pdbx_description
1 polymer ?
#
loop_
_entity_poly.entity_id
_entity_poly.type
_entity_poly.pdbx_seq_one_letter_code
_entity_poly.pdbx_strand_id
1 'polypeptide(L)'
;MDKIGKMVFKDIESFNHIQSEVYPVAYHTNENMLICAPTGAGKTNIALLTIVQQIKNFVENDVVRLEKFKIVYVCPMKALASEMTENFSLDCVRLPDESVSFGNDGEF
;
A
#
# COMPACT_ATOMS: atom_id res chain seq x y z
N MET A 1 11.25 9.35 3.85
CA MET A 1 10.75 7.96 3.86
C MET A 1 11.45 7.12 4.91
N ASP A 2 10.68 6.42 5.74
CA ASP A 2 11.16 5.50 6.78
C ASP A 2 11.63 4.15 6.20
N LYS A 3 12.17 3.28 7.06
CA LYS A 3 12.70 1.95 6.69
C LYS A 3 11.64 1.09 5.97
N ILE A 4 10.40 1.06 6.47
CA ILE A 4 9.30 0.29 5.86
C ILE A 4 8.92 0.87 4.49
N GLY A 5 8.82 2.20 4.38
CA GLY A 5 8.55 2.85 3.09
C GLY A 5 9.66 2.59 2.07
N LYS A 6 10.93 2.63 2.49
CA LYS A 6 12.06 2.31 1.60
C LYS A 6 12.11 0.84 1.17
N MET A 7 11.56 -0.08 1.95
CA MET A 7 11.47 -1.49 1.56
C MET A 7 10.43 -1.68 0.45
N VAL A 8 9.27 -1.04 0.58
CA VAL A 8 8.17 -1.13 -0.39
C VAL A 8 8.45 -0.34 -1.67
N PHE A 9 9.19 0.76 -1.58
CA PHE A 9 9.52 1.61 -2.73
C PHE A 9 10.97 1.43 -3.19
N LYS A 10 11.57 0.24 -3.01
CA LYS A 10 13.00 0.02 -3.27
C LYS A 10 13.39 0.27 -4.72
N ASP A 11 12.50 -0.04 -5.66
CA ASP A 11 12.73 0.14 -7.10
C ASP A 11 12.28 1.51 -7.62
N ILE A 12 11.80 2.40 -6.74
CA ILE A 12 11.34 3.74 -7.10
C ILE A 12 12.34 4.78 -6.57
N GLU A 13 13.19 5.30 -7.45
CA GLU A 13 14.18 6.33 -7.09
C GLU A 13 13.55 7.71 -6.85
N SER A 14 12.49 8.05 -7.58
CA SER A 14 11.80 9.34 -7.45
C SER A 14 10.31 9.24 -7.78
N PHE A 15 9.52 10.09 -7.12
CA PHE A 15 8.08 10.19 -7.34
C PHE A 15 7.77 11.20 -8.44
N ASN A 16 6.72 10.94 -9.21
CA ASN A 16 6.18 11.90 -10.17
C ASN A 16 5.63 13.15 -9.46
N HIS A 17 5.37 14.22 -10.21
CA HIS A 17 4.85 15.48 -9.66
C HIS A 17 3.60 15.30 -8.79
N ILE A 18 2.59 14.59 -9.32
CA ILE A 18 1.34 14.31 -8.60
C ILE A 18 1.60 13.49 -7.32
N GLN A 19 2.46 12.48 -7.40
CA GLN A 19 2.81 11.62 -6.25
C GLN A 19 3.55 12.41 -5.16
N SER A 20 4.44 13.32 -5.56
CA SER A 20 5.18 14.18 -4.63
C SER A 20 4.28 15.20 -3.93
N GLU A 21 3.27 15.71 -4.64
CA GLU A 21 2.31 16.68 -4.11
C GLU A 21 1.37 16.05 -3.08
N VAL A 22 0.91 14.82 -3.32
CA VAL A 22 0.04 14.08 -2.39
C VAL A 22 0.80 13.34 -1.29
N TYR A 23 2.11 13.14 -1.43
CA TYR A 23 2.97 12.44 -0.47
C TYR A 23 2.77 12.88 0.99
N PRO A 24 2.78 14.18 1.36
CA PRO A 24 2.60 14.58 2.75
C PRO A 24 1.24 14.15 3.32
N VAL A 25 0.18 14.18 2.51
CA VAL A 25 -1.15 13.74 2.95
C VAL A 25 -1.21 12.22 3.02
N ALA A 26 -0.78 11.52 1.97
CA ALA A 26 -0.84 10.06 1.88
C ALA A 26 0.05 9.33 2.91
N TYR A 27 1.22 9.89 3.22
CA TYR A 27 2.24 9.23 4.04
C TYR A 27 2.37 9.80 5.46
N HIS A 28 1.90 11.02 5.75
CA HIS A 28 2.01 11.60 7.09
C HIS A 28 0.67 11.86 7.77
N THR A 29 -0.46 11.73 7.07
CA THR A 29 -1.79 11.98 7.64
C THR A 29 -2.69 10.77 7.47
N ASN A 30 -3.75 10.71 8.29
CA ASN A 30 -4.83 9.73 8.18
C ASN A 30 -6.11 10.37 7.60
N GLU A 31 -5.96 11.49 6.89
CA GLU A 31 -7.09 12.19 6.28
C GLU A 31 -7.58 11.46 5.03
N ASN A 32 -8.89 11.56 4.77
CA ASN A 32 -9.48 11.01 3.56
C ASN A 32 -9.00 11.82 2.34
N MET A 33 -8.59 11.12 1.29
CA MET A 33 -8.01 11.74 0.10
C MET A 33 -8.71 11.26 -1.17
N LEU A 34 -9.06 12.20 -2.05
CA LEU A 34 -9.57 11.92 -3.40
C LEU A 34 -8.56 12.41 -4.44
N ILE A 35 -8.14 11.52 -5.35
CA ILE A 35 -7.16 11.85 -6.39
C ILE A 35 -7.79 11.66 -7.77
N CYS A 36 -7.89 12.76 -8.50
CA CYS A 36 -8.32 12.75 -9.90
C CYS A 36 -7.10 12.93 -10.80
N ALA A 37 -6.59 11.83 -11.36
CA ALA A 37 -5.46 11.84 -12.27
C ALA A 37 -5.67 10.85 -13.42
N PRO A 38 -5.06 11.05 -14.60
CA PRO A 38 -5.18 10.12 -15.74
C PRO A 38 -4.52 8.76 -15.46
N THR A 39 -4.85 7.73 -16.25
CA THR A 39 -4.14 6.45 -16.23
C THR A 39 -2.65 6.67 -16.53
N GLY A 40 -1.76 5.96 -15.84
CA GLY A 40 -0.31 6.19 -15.93
C GLY A 40 0.25 7.29 -15.01
N ALA A 41 -0.58 8.09 -14.33
CA ALA A 41 -0.13 9.09 -13.36
C ALA A 41 0.45 8.49 -12.05
N GLY A 42 0.41 7.15 -11.90
CA GLY A 42 0.94 6.45 -10.74
C GLY A 42 0.05 6.48 -9.50
N LYS A 43 -1.28 6.54 -9.69
CA LYS A 43 -2.30 6.46 -8.62
C LYS A 43 -2.14 5.22 -7.73
N THR A 44 -1.70 4.11 -8.32
CA THR A 44 -1.37 2.88 -7.59
C THR A 44 -0.33 3.10 -6.50
N ASN A 45 0.79 3.76 -6.82
CA ASN A 45 1.84 4.03 -5.83
C ASN A 45 1.33 4.95 -4.72
N ILE A 46 0.36 5.83 -5.05
CA ILE A 46 -0.26 6.69 -4.04
C ILE A 46 -1.12 5.86 -3.08
N ALA A 47 -1.90 4.91 -3.59
CA ALA A 47 -2.63 3.96 -2.74
C ALA A 47 -1.67 3.13 -1.86
N LEU A 48 -0.55 2.68 -2.43
CA LEU A 48 0.51 1.96 -1.72
C LEU A 48 1.10 2.80 -0.58
N LEU A 49 1.33 4.11 -0.78
CA LEU A 49 1.78 5.03 0.28
C LEU A 49 0.81 5.06 1.45
N THR A 50 -0.50 5.17 1.17
CA THR A 50 -1.54 5.21 2.20
C THR A 50 -1.61 3.88 2.98
N ILE A 51 -1.45 2.76 2.28
CA ILE A 51 -1.42 1.42 2.88
C ILE A 51 -0.22 1.27 3.82
N VAL A 52 0.97 1.67 3.37
CA VAL A 52 2.19 1.64 4.19
C VAL A 52 2.06 2.54 5.41
N GLN A 53 1.43 3.71 5.27
CA GLN A 53 1.17 4.60 6.40
C GLN A 53 0.25 3.96 7.44
N GLN A 54 -0.80 3.24 7.02
CA GLN A 54 -1.63 2.48 7.95
C GLN A 54 -0.82 1.38 8.64
N ILE A 55 -0.05 0.58 7.89
CA ILE A 55 0.80 -0.46 8.47
C ILE A 55 1.75 0.14 9.52
N LYS A 56 2.39 1.28 9.21
CA LYS A 56 3.29 2.01 10.11
C LYS A 56 2.60 2.39 11.42
N ASN A 57 1.35 2.84 11.38
CA ASN A 57 0.59 3.22 12.58
C ASN A 57 0.26 2.02 13.48
N PHE A 58 0.25 0.80 12.93
CA PHE A 58 -0.06 -0.44 13.65
C PHE A 58 1.17 -1.34 13.90
N VAL A 59 2.38 -0.84 13.65
CA VAL A 59 3.64 -1.50 14.04
C VAL A 59 3.96 -1.17 15.50
N GLU A 60 3.96 -2.18 16.35
CA GLU A 60 4.39 -2.07 17.76
C GLU A 60 5.66 -2.91 17.95
N ASN A 61 6.75 -2.31 18.45
CA ASN A 61 8.03 -3.00 18.72
C ASN A 61 8.61 -3.78 17.53
N ASP A 62 8.63 -3.17 16.33
CA ASP A 62 9.10 -3.80 15.08
C ASP A 62 8.30 -5.04 14.63
N VAL A 63 7.16 -5.34 15.28
CA VAL A 63 6.26 -6.42 14.90
C VAL A 63 4.94 -5.84 14.38
N VAL A 64 4.57 -6.21 13.16
CA VAL A 64 3.28 -5.83 12.56
C VAL A 64 2.19 -6.73 13.13
N ARG A 65 1.26 -6.17 13.88
CA ARG A 65 0.09 -6.92 14.39
C ARG A 65 -0.99 -6.98 13.31
N LEU A 66 -0.83 -7.88 12.34
CA LEU A 66 -1.78 -8.09 11.24
C LEU A 66 -3.19 -8.45 11.73
N GLU A 67 -3.33 -9.01 12.93
CA GLU A 67 -4.62 -9.35 13.53
C GLU A 67 -5.46 -8.13 13.95
N LYS A 68 -4.82 -6.97 14.18
CA LYS A 68 -5.49 -5.78 14.72
C LYS A 68 -6.03 -4.82 13.65
N PHE A 69 -5.63 -4.96 12.40
CA PHE A 69 -6.06 -4.06 11.33
C PHE A 69 -6.29 -4.82 10.02
N LYS A 70 -7.23 -4.33 9.21
CA LYS A 70 -7.50 -4.84 7.86
C LYS A 70 -7.54 -3.68 6.89
N ILE A 71 -7.02 -3.91 5.69
CA ILE A 71 -6.99 -2.94 4.60
C ILE A 71 -7.73 -3.55 3.43
N VAL A 72 -8.68 -2.81 2.86
CA VAL A 72 -9.46 -3.25 1.71
C VAL A 72 -9.09 -2.38 0.52
N TYR A 73 -8.55 -3.02 -0.53
CA TYR A 73 -8.28 -2.37 -1.80
C TYR A 73 -9.32 -2.81 -2.83
N VAL A 74 -10.13 -1.87 -3.31
CA VAL A 74 -11.17 -2.14 -4.31
C VAL A 74 -10.66 -1.72 -5.67
N CYS A 75 -10.65 -2.66 -6.62
CA CYS A 75 -10.29 -2.40 -8.01
C CYS A 75 -11.31 -3.03 -8.96
N PRO A 76 -11.52 -2.42 -10.15
CA PRO A 76 -12.55 -2.87 -11.09
C PRO A 76 -12.18 -4.18 -11.82
N MET A 77 -10.90 -4.55 -11.87
CA MET A 77 -10.42 -5.72 -12.61
C MET A 77 -9.63 -6.67 -11.69
N LYS A 78 -9.96 -7.96 -11.73
CA LYS A 78 -9.26 -9.01 -10.97
C LYS A 78 -7.78 -9.13 -11.33
N ALA A 79 -7.42 -8.94 -12.61
CA ALA A 79 -6.03 -8.99 -13.05
C ALA A 79 -5.17 -7.91 -12.36
N LEU A 80 -5.70 -6.69 -12.24
CA LEU A 80 -5.04 -5.61 -11.51
C LEU A 80 -4.95 -5.92 -10.01
N ALA A 81 -5.98 -6.54 -9.42
CA ALA A 81 -5.95 -6.98 -8.03
C ALA A 81 -4.79 -7.97 -7.78
N SER A 82 -4.63 -8.96 -8.66
CA SER A 82 -3.59 -9.99 -8.57
C SER A 82 -2.19 -9.38 -8.72
N GLU A 83 -2.00 -8.53 -9.71
CA GLU A 83 -0.72 -7.84 -9.94
C GLU A 83 -0.31 -7.01 -8.73
N MET A 84 -1.25 -6.26 -8.15
CA MET A 84 -0.97 -5.51 -6.93
C MET A 84 -0.65 -6.44 -5.77
N THR A 85 -1.46 -7.47 -5.56
CA THR A 85 -1.28 -8.49 -4.52
C THR A 85 0.11 -9.14 -4.58
N GLU A 86 0.60 -9.47 -5.77
CA GLU A 86 1.93 -10.03 -5.98
C GLU A 86 3.04 -9.03 -5.62
N ASN A 87 2.91 -7.77 -6.06
CA ASN A 87 3.84 -6.70 -5.68
C ASN A 87 3.86 -6.47 -4.15
N PHE A 88 2.68 -6.44 -3.51
CA PHE A 88 2.56 -6.33 -2.05
C PHE A 88 3.13 -7.54 -1.32
N SER A 89 2.94 -8.75 -1.85
CA SER A 89 3.44 -9.98 -1.24
C SER A 89 4.96 -10.00 -1.26
N LEU A 90 5.60 -9.66 -2.37
CA LEU A 90 7.06 -9.64 -2.47
C LEU A 90 7.71 -8.63 -1.51
N ASP A 91 7.10 -7.46 -1.31
CA ASP A 91 7.66 -6.41 -0.47
C ASP A 91 7.31 -6.54 1.02
N CYS A 92 6.16 -7.12 1.37
CA CYS A 92 5.74 -7.32 2.77
C CYS A 92 6.15 -8.69 3.36
N VAL A 93 6.40 -9.72 2.55
CA VAL A 93 6.74 -11.10 3.03
C VAL A 93 8.12 -11.21 3.69
N ARG A 94 8.89 -10.12 3.77
CA ARG A 94 10.11 -10.10 4.61
C ARG A 94 9.84 -9.82 6.08
N LEU A 95 8.59 -9.69 6.49
CA LEU A 95 8.18 -9.73 7.89
C LEU A 95 7.72 -11.17 8.24
N PRO A 96 8.20 -11.72 9.37
CA PRO A 96 7.93 -13.09 9.75
C PRO A 96 6.50 -13.20 10.29
N ASP A 97 5.48 -13.28 9.43
CA ASP A 97 4.25 -13.99 9.78
C ASP A 97 3.36 -14.29 8.55
N GLU A 98 2.74 -15.46 8.60
CA GLU A 98 2.17 -16.24 7.50
C GLU A 98 0.66 -15.98 7.32
N SER A 99 0.23 -14.71 7.34
CA SER A 99 -1.21 -14.37 7.43
C SER A 99 -1.74 -13.42 6.35
N VAL A 100 -1.05 -13.27 5.22
CA VAL A 100 -1.62 -12.54 4.07
C VAL A 100 -2.48 -13.47 3.20
N SER A 101 -3.67 -13.78 3.71
CA SER A 101 -4.71 -14.47 2.92
C SER A 101 -5.52 -13.43 2.14
N PHE A 102 -5.25 -13.30 0.84
CA PHE A 102 -6.13 -12.57 -0.07
C PHE A 102 -7.36 -13.44 -0.36
N GLY A 103 -8.45 -13.15 0.34
CA GLY A 103 -9.74 -13.77 0.07
C GLY A 103 -10.21 -13.42 -1.34
N ASN A 104 -10.04 -14.35 -2.28
CA ASN A 104 -10.75 -14.33 -3.55
C ASN A 104 -12.13 -14.94 -3.30
N ASP A 105 -12.95 -14.27 -2.49
CA ASP A 105 -14.34 -14.65 -2.30
C ASP A 105 -15.09 -14.21 -3.55
N GLY A 106 -15.02 -15.08 -4.56
CA GLY A 106 -15.78 -14.98 -5.79
C GLY A 106 -17.26 -15.29 -5.55
N GLU A 107 -17.95 -14.43 -4.81
CA GLU A 107 -19.41 -14.29 -4.86
C GLU A 107 -19.79 -12.81 -4.62
N PHE A 108 -20.01 -12.11 -5.73
CA PHE A 108 -21.05 -11.09 -5.85
C PHE A 108 -22.05 -11.59 -6.89
#